data_AF-A0A367S061-F1
#
_entry.id   AF-A0A367S061-F1
#
_cell.length_a   1.000
_cell.length_b   1.000
_cell.length_c   1.000
_cell.angle_alpha   90.00
_cell.angle_beta   90.00
_cell.angle_gamma   90.00
#
_symmetry.space_group_name_H-M   'P 1'
#
loop_
_entity.id
_entity.type
_entity.pdbx_description
1 polymer ?
#
loop_
_entity_poly.entity_id
_entity_poly.type
_entity_poly.pdbx_seq_one_letter_code
_entity_poly.pdbx_strand_id
1 'polypeptide(L)' 'MARKKGNPDIKKYGFSTERDEPLTERFNIRVTQSMMAKLKALESPADFARQAIQKALDELDILESSEE' A
#
# COMPACT_ATOMS: atom_id res chain seq x y z
N MET A 1 27.95 5.25 -31.72
CA MET A 1 26.60 5.08 -32.30
C MET A 1 25.75 4.31 -31.29
N ALA A 2 24.64 4.87 -30.81
CA ALA A 2 23.75 4.15 -29.90
C ALA A 2 23.17 2.91 -30.61
N ARG A 3 23.12 1.76 -29.92
CA ARG A 3 22.55 0.52 -30.49
C ARG A 3 21.07 0.76 -30.84
N LYS A 4 20.67 0.50 -32.09
CA LYS A 4 19.28 0.64 -32.59
C LYS A 4 18.28 -0.30 -31.91
N LYS A 5 18.78 -1.31 -31.18
CA LYS A 5 18.00 -2.27 -30.40
C LYS A 5 18.28 -1.94 -28.92
N GLY A 6 17.28 -1.41 -28.22
CA GLY A 6 17.38 -1.12 -26.78
C GLY A 6 17.81 -2.35 -25.96
N ASN A 7 18.19 -2.14 -24.71
CA ASN A 7 18.71 -3.20 -23.85
C ASN A 7 17.69 -4.36 -23.70
N PRO A 8 17.94 -5.58 -24.22
CA PRO A 8 17.01 -6.69 -24.12
C PRO A 8 16.79 -7.16 -22.67
N ASP A 9 17.72 -6.86 -21.77
CA ASP A 9 17.63 -7.24 -20.36
C ASP A 9 16.76 -6.30 -19.52
N ILE A 10 16.15 -5.26 -20.10
CA ILE A 10 15.35 -4.29 -19.37
C ILE A 10 14.18 -4.93 -18.59
N LYS A 11 13.67 -6.06 -19.09
CA LYS A 11 12.60 -6.84 -18.44
C LYS A 11 13.00 -7.43 -17.09
N LYS A 12 14.30 -7.61 -16.83
CA LYS A 12 14.83 -8.14 -15.56
C LYS A 12 14.98 -7.09 -14.47
N TYR A 13 14.88 -5.80 -14.83
CA TYR A 13 15.01 -4.67 -13.90
C TYR A 13 13.66 -4.00 -13.64
N GLY A 14 12.55 -4.66 -13.97
CA GLY A 14 11.21 -4.17 -13.64
C GLY A 14 10.95 -4.28 -12.14
N PHE A 15 10.26 -3.28 -11.57
CA PHE A 15 9.80 -3.35 -10.19
C PHE A 15 8.75 -4.47 -10.07
N SER A 16 9.14 -5.62 -9.53
CA SER A 16 8.22 -6.69 -9.13
C SER A 16 7.84 -6.53 -7.67
N THR A 17 6.56 -6.63 -7.36
CA THR A 17 6.07 -6.69 -5.98
C THR A 17 5.38 -8.03 -5.75
N GLU A 18 5.65 -8.68 -4.63
CA GLU A 18 5.09 -10.00 -4.23
C GLU A 18 3.66 -9.91 -3.66
N ARG A 19 2.87 -8.91 -4.08
CA ARG A 19 1.51 -8.69 -3.56
C ARG A 19 0.50 -9.47 -4.38
N ASP A 20 -0.47 -10.11 -3.72
CA ASP A 20 -1.54 -10.86 -4.38
C ASP A 20 -2.45 -9.95 -5.21
N GLU A 21 -2.73 -8.74 -4.73
CA GLU A 21 -3.62 -7.78 -5.39
C GLU A 21 -2.92 -6.45 -5.75
N PRO A 22 -3.21 -5.88 -6.93
CA PRO A 22 -2.67 -4.60 -7.34
C PRO A 22 -3.35 -3.43 -6.60
N LEU A 23 -2.54 -2.47 -6.14
CA LEU A 23 -3.01 -1.23 -5.51
C LEU A 23 -3.54 -0.25 -6.58
N THR A 24 -4.76 -0.45 -7.05
CA THR A 24 -5.39 0.36 -8.11
C THR A 24 -6.22 1.54 -7.57
N GLU A 25 -6.69 1.46 -6.33
CA GLU A 25 -7.62 2.43 -5.74
C GLU A 25 -6.94 3.50 -4.88
N ARG A 26 -7.65 4.63 -4.68
CA ARG A 26 -7.18 5.76 -3.86
C ARG A 26 -8.18 6.09 -2.76
N PHE A 27 -7.69 6.14 -1.52
CA PHE A 27 -8.46 6.50 -0.34
C PHE A 27 -7.99 7.86 0.21
N ASN A 28 -8.89 8.85 0.26
CA ASN A 28 -8.60 10.19 0.74
C ASN A 28 -9.49 10.52 1.94
N ILE A 29 -8.89 10.73 3.12
CA ILE A 29 -9.61 11.10 4.35
C ILE A 29 -9.01 12.33 5.02
N ARG A 30 -9.86 13.04 5.77
CA ARG A 30 -9.41 14.13 6.66
C ARG A 30 -8.99 13.54 8.00
N VAL A 31 -7.78 13.88 8.45
CA VAL A 31 -7.24 13.49 9.75
C VAL A 31 -6.81 14.72 10.54
N THR A 32 -6.70 14.59 11.86
CA THR A 32 -6.23 15.67 12.72
C THR A 32 -4.75 15.99 12.46
N GLN A 33 -4.33 17.21 12.79
CA GLN A 33 -2.93 17.64 12.59
C GLN A 33 -1.94 16.78 13.37
N SER A 34 -2.29 16.36 14.59
CA SER A 34 -1.45 15.50 15.42
C SER A 34 -1.26 14.10 14.82
N MET A 35 -2.30 13.53 14.21
CA MET A 35 -2.20 12.25 13.49
C MET A 35 -1.31 12.37 12.25
N MET A 36 -1.49 13.43 11.46
CA MET A 36 -0.66 13.68 10.28
C MET A 36 0.82 13.86 10.63
N ALA A 37 1.12 14.54 11.74
CA ALA A 37 2.49 14.70 12.21
C ALA A 37 3.15 13.35 12.56
N LYS A 38 2.41 12.46 13.24
CA LYS A 38 2.88 11.11 13.55
C LYS A 38 3.09 10.26 12.31
N LEU A 39 2.16 10.30 11.35
CA LEU A 39 2.28 9.56 10.09
C LEU A 39 3.51 10.02 9.29
N LYS A 40 3.76 11.33 9.21
CA LYS A 40 4.94 11.87 8.51
C LYS A 40 6.27 11.52 9.16
N ALA A 41 6.28 11.21 10.45
CA ALA A 41 7.48 10.79 11.17
C ALA A 41 7.82 9.30 10.92
N LEU A 42 6.92 8.52 10.33
CA LEU A 42 7.16 7.13 9.98
C LEU A 42 7.93 7.02 8.67
N GLU A 43 8.77 6.00 8.56
CA GLU A 43 9.56 5.72 7.36
C GLU A 43 8.67 5.27 6.18
N SER A 44 7.62 4.50 6.47
CA SER A 44 6.66 3.97 5.48
C SER A 44 5.20 4.27 5.87
N PRO A 45 4.72 5.53 5.72
CA PRO A 45 3.37 5.92 6.14
C PRO A 45 2.26 5.19 5.38
N ALA A 46 2.47 4.92 4.09
CA ALA A 46 1.49 4.25 3.25
C ALA A 46 1.32 2.78 3.63
N ASP A 47 2.41 2.07 3.93
CA ASP A 47 2.35 0.67 4.35
C ASP A 47 1.71 0.53 5.73
N PHE A 48 2.04 1.44 6.65
CA PHE A 48 1.39 1.51 7.96
C PHE A 48 -0.12 1.74 7.85
N ALA A 49 -0.54 2.70 7.02
CA ALA A 49 -1.95 2.98 6.81
C ALA A 49 -2.70 1.75 6.25
N ARG A 50 -2.11 1.03 5.28
CA ARG A 50 -2.71 -0.20 4.75
C ARG A 50 -2.85 -1.28 5.81
N GLN A 51 -1.81 -1.52 6.61
CA GLN A 51 -1.87 -2.51 7.69
C GLN A 51 -2.91 -2.16 8.77
N ALA A 52 -3.01 -0.87 9.12
CA ALA A 52 -3.99 -0.40 10.09
C ALA A 52 -5.43 -0.56 9.57
N ILE A 53 -5.66 -0.25 8.29
CA ILE A 53 -6.96 -0.45 7.64
C ILE A 53 -7.30 -1.93 7.58
N GLN A 54 -6.36 -2.80 7.17
CA GLN A 54 -6.59 -4.24 7.09
C GLN A 54 -6.99 -4.81 8.45
N LYS A 55 -6.24 -4.50 9.51
CA LYS A 55 -6.57 -4.95 10.86
C LYS A 55 -7.95 -4.48 11.32
N ALA A 56 -8.31 -3.23 11.02
CA ALA A 56 -9.62 -2.70 11.39
C ALA A 56 -10.77 -3.40 10.65
N LEU A 57 -10.56 -3.76 9.37
CA LEU A 57 -11.52 -4.56 8.60
C LEU A 57 -11.61 -5.99 9.13
N ASP A 58 -10.47 -6.64 9.40
CA ASP A 58 -10.45 -7.99 9.97
C ASP A 58 -11.19 -8.02 11.34
N GLU A 59 -10.99 -6.99 12.18
CA GLU A 59 -11.71 -6.85 13.46
C GLU A 59 -13.22 -6.64 13.27
N LEU A 60 -13.64 -5.89 12.25
CA LEU A 60 -15.05 -5.70 11.90
C LEU A 60 -15.68 -7.03 11.44
N ASP A 61 -15.03 -7.78 10.56
CA ASP A 61 -15.51 -9.08 10.08
C ASP A 61 -15.65 -10.10 11.24
N ILE A 62 -14.74 -10.07 12.21
CA ILE A 62 -14.81 -10.91 13.41
C ILE A 62 -16.02 -10.54 14.27
N LEU A 63 -16.31 -9.24 14.42
CA LEU A 63 -17.46 -8.78 15.19
C LEU A 63 -18.78 -9.16 14.50
N GLU A 64 -18.90 -8.95 13.19
CA GLU A 64 -20.10 -9.30 12.42
C GLU A 64 -20.36 -10.82 12.43
N SER A 65 -19.31 -11.65 12.34
CA SER A 65 -19.44 -13.11 12.43
C SER A 65 -19.76 -13.64 13.84
N SER A 66 -19.68 -12.79 14.87
CA SER A 66 -20.06 -13.13 16.24
C SER A 66 -21.49 -12.69 16.60
N GLU A 67 -22.15 -11.93 15.73
CA GLU A 67 -23.56 -11.52 15.87
C GLU A 67 -24.56 -12.38 15.07
N GLU A 68 -24.07 -13.28 14.20
CA GLU A 68 -24.86 -14.35 13.53
C GLU A 68 -24.83 -15.68 14.29
#